data_AF-A0A2A6LKE3-F1
#
_entry.id   AF-A0A2A6LKE3-F1
#
_cell.length_a   1.000
_cell.length_b   1.000
_cell.length_c   1.000
_cell.angle_alpha   90.00
_cell.angle_beta   90.00
_cell.angle_gamma   90.00
#
_symmetry.space_group_name_H-M   'P 1'
#
loop_
_entity.id
_entity.type
_entity.pdbx_description
1 polymer ?
#
loop_
_entity_poly.entity_id
_entity_poly.type
_entity_poly.pdbx_seq_one_letter_code
_entity_poly.pdbx_strand_id
1 'polypeptide(L)'
;MKAKLLTAAFSAAILSACSSEAAGPFDGKSAEEVVSYLLFGLEDKASVTMDTLTVSTEATQAKPLSLVVKMQEGSNSEDALRATVETSDNCTFTVAMKPLAINERVGLKDAKFSVDLTNVTAVEVGRGKNMKLPGAKIMCLEAAEDVWCKAVSEESTTGRWGLRVGPFEKENPETPVKSIQEKANQALSYFKANICKPKV
;
A
#
# COMPACT_ATOMS: atom_id res chain seq x y z
N MET A 1 -67.64 8.77 -38.62
CA MET A 1 -66.61 7.69 -38.58
C MET A 1 -65.48 8.19 -37.68
N LYS A 2 -65.00 7.34 -36.77
CA LYS A 2 -64.22 7.71 -35.58
C LYS A 2 -62.74 7.95 -35.92
N ALA A 3 -62.22 9.13 -35.60
CA ALA A 3 -60.79 9.39 -35.49
C ALA A 3 -60.32 8.98 -34.09
N LYS A 4 -59.35 8.07 -33.99
CA LYS A 4 -58.63 7.76 -32.75
C LYS A 4 -57.24 8.36 -32.86
N LEU A 5 -57.03 9.46 -32.14
CA LEU A 5 -55.71 9.98 -31.81
C LEU A 5 -55.12 9.10 -30.71
N LEU A 6 -53.99 8.46 -30.98
CA LEU A 6 -53.18 7.79 -29.98
C LEU A 6 -52.21 8.81 -29.38
N THR A 7 -52.48 9.23 -28.15
CA THR A 7 -51.57 10.06 -27.36
C THR A 7 -50.45 9.16 -26.81
N ALA A 8 -49.24 9.31 -27.33
CA ALA A 8 -48.05 8.66 -26.77
C ALA A 8 -47.63 9.41 -25.50
N ALA A 9 -47.81 8.77 -24.34
CA ALA A 9 -47.26 9.26 -23.08
C ALA A 9 -45.76 8.93 -23.05
N PHE A 10 -44.91 9.94 -23.25
CA PHE A 10 -43.49 9.85 -22.93
C PHE A 10 -43.35 9.73 -21.41
N SER A 11 -43.09 8.51 -20.94
CA SER A 11 -42.57 8.30 -19.58
C SER A 11 -41.12 8.82 -19.58
N ALA A 12 -40.92 10.02 -19.03
CA ALA A 12 -39.61 10.51 -18.67
C ALA A 12 -39.09 9.60 -17.54
N ALA A 13 -38.27 8.61 -17.92
CA ALA A 13 -37.42 7.92 -16.97
C ALA A 13 -36.47 8.97 -16.39
N ILE A 14 -36.76 9.40 -15.16
CA ILE A 14 -35.81 10.14 -14.34
C ILE A 14 -34.70 9.14 -14.07
N LEU A 15 -33.67 9.15 -14.92
CA LEU A 15 -32.37 8.61 -14.59
C LEU A 15 -31.94 9.38 -13.34
N SER A 16 -32.17 8.76 -12.18
CA SER A 16 -31.46 9.09 -10.96
C SER A 16 -29.99 9.12 -11.36
N ALA A 17 -29.45 10.33 -11.44
CA ALA A 17 -28.03 10.51 -11.51
C ALA A 17 -27.48 9.88 -10.24
N CYS A 18 -27.04 8.63 -10.34
CA CYS A 18 -26.05 8.10 -9.43
C CYS A 18 -24.84 9.00 -9.60
N SER A 19 -24.79 10.05 -8.79
CA SER A 19 -23.57 10.78 -8.47
C SER A 19 -22.57 9.72 -8.03
N SER A 20 -21.81 9.22 -9.00
CA SER A 20 -20.68 8.37 -8.75
C SER A 20 -19.67 9.31 -8.12
N GLU A 21 -19.71 9.43 -6.79
CA GLU A 21 -18.54 9.85 -6.04
C GLU A 21 -17.38 9.06 -6.64
N ALA A 22 -16.42 9.78 -7.22
CA ALA A 22 -15.30 9.15 -7.88
C ALA A 22 -14.65 8.21 -6.85
N ALA A 23 -14.69 6.90 -7.13
CA ALA A 23 -14.16 5.90 -6.23
C ALA A 23 -12.71 6.28 -5.87
N GLY A 24 -12.42 6.38 -4.57
CA GLY A 24 -11.08 6.68 -4.07
C GLY A 24 -10.08 5.61 -4.50
N PRO A 25 -8.77 5.90 -4.49
CA PRO A 25 -7.75 4.98 -5.01
C PRO A 25 -7.64 3.65 -4.24
N PHE A 26 -8.28 3.56 -3.07
CA PHE A 26 -8.32 2.35 -2.24
C PHE A 26 -9.69 1.67 -2.22
N ASP A 27 -10.67 2.17 -2.97
CA ASP A 27 -11.99 1.56 -2.99
C ASP A 27 -11.95 0.16 -3.59
N GLY A 28 -12.50 -0.81 -2.86
CA GLY A 28 -12.48 -2.23 -3.22
C GLY A 28 -11.15 -2.96 -2.94
N LYS A 29 -10.15 -2.30 -2.36
CA LYS A 29 -8.88 -2.92 -1.98
C LYS A 29 -9.02 -3.78 -0.71
N SER A 30 -8.28 -4.88 -0.64
CA SER A 30 -8.22 -5.71 0.56
C SER A 30 -7.46 -5.01 1.70
N ALA A 31 -7.63 -5.53 2.93
CA ALA A 31 -6.87 -5.07 4.08
C ALA A 31 -5.36 -5.15 3.84
N GLU A 32 -4.90 -6.26 3.28
CA GLU A 32 -3.50 -6.50 2.97
C GLU A 32 -2.97 -5.55 1.88
N GLU A 33 -3.76 -5.24 0.84
CA GLU A 33 -3.37 -4.27 -0.20
C GLU A 33 -3.19 -2.87 0.39
N VAL A 34 -4.13 -2.42 1.22
CA VAL A 34 -4.07 -1.11 1.89
C VAL A 34 -2.88 -1.05 2.86
N VAL A 35 -2.67 -2.11 3.64
CA VAL A 35 -1.54 -2.19 4.58
C VAL A 35 -0.19 -2.29 3.86
N SER A 36 -0.12 -3.01 2.74
CA SER A 36 1.06 -3.02 1.87
C SER A 36 1.45 -1.63 1.41
N TYR A 37 0.46 -0.82 0.99
CA TYR A 37 0.73 0.56 0.63
C TYR A 37 1.15 1.41 1.84
N LEU A 38 0.46 1.28 2.97
CA LEU A 38 0.79 2.03 4.19
C LEU A 38 2.20 1.76 4.69
N LEU A 39 2.62 0.48 4.75
CA LEU A 39 3.92 0.10 5.32
C LEU A 39 5.05 0.15 4.30
N PHE A 40 4.82 -0.30 3.07
CA PHE A 40 5.89 -0.44 2.08
C PHE A 40 5.77 0.55 0.93
N GLY A 41 4.63 1.20 0.75
CA GLY A 41 4.32 1.99 -0.45
C GLY A 41 4.14 1.11 -1.69
N LEU A 42 3.91 -0.19 -1.54
CA LEU A 42 3.85 -1.14 -2.65
C LEU A 42 2.40 -1.40 -3.07
N GLU A 43 2.17 -1.37 -4.38
CA GLU A 43 0.89 -1.66 -5.03
C GLU A 43 1.10 -2.66 -6.16
N ASP A 44 0.15 -3.57 -6.36
CA ASP A 44 0.16 -4.46 -7.52
C ASP A 44 0.17 -3.66 -8.82
N LYS A 45 1.03 -4.07 -9.76
CA LYS A 45 1.25 -3.47 -11.09
C LYS A 45 1.77 -2.02 -11.07
N ALA A 46 2.25 -1.52 -9.92
CA ALA A 46 3.00 -0.27 -9.89
C ALA A 46 4.30 -0.43 -10.67
N SER A 47 4.69 0.61 -11.41
CA SER A 47 5.93 0.60 -12.21
C SER A 47 6.45 2.01 -12.45
N VAL A 48 7.77 2.16 -12.33
CA VAL A 48 8.53 3.36 -12.67
C VAL A 48 9.69 2.98 -13.58
N THR A 49 10.01 3.82 -14.55
CA THR A 49 11.25 3.74 -15.31
C THR A 49 12.09 4.97 -14.99
N MET A 50 13.34 4.75 -14.57
CA MET A 50 14.37 5.75 -14.29
C MET A 50 15.53 5.45 -15.25
N ASP A 51 15.75 6.32 -16.23
CA ASP A 51 16.70 6.08 -17.33
C ASP A 51 16.52 4.70 -18.00
N THR A 52 17.44 3.76 -17.78
CA THR A 52 17.44 2.39 -18.32
C THR A 52 16.85 1.35 -17.36
N LEU A 53 16.57 1.73 -16.11
CA LEU A 53 16.11 0.85 -15.05
C LEU A 53 14.61 1.01 -14.83
N THR A 54 13.84 -0.06 -15.06
CA THR A 54 12.44 -0.17 -14.65
C THR A 54 12.35 -0.90 -13.32
N VAL A 55 11.64 -0.32 -12.35
CA VAL A 55 11.27 -0.98 -11.10
C VAL A 55 9.76 -1.17 -11.11
N SER A 56 9.30 -2.41 -10.94
CA SER A 56 7.89 -2.74 -10.95
C SER A 56 7.51 -3.64 -9.76
N THR A 57 6.21 -3.70 -9.47
CA THR A 57 5.66 -4.57 -8.42
C THR A 57 4.57 -5.45 -9.00
N GLU A 58 4.55 -6.72 -8.62
CA GLU A 58 3.55 -7.69 -9.08
C GLU A 58 3.07 -8.58 -7.93
N ALA A 59 1.76 -8.76 -7.81
CA ALA A 59 1.16 -9.73 -6.91
C ALA A 59 1.37 -11.15 -7.42
N THR A 60 2.05 -11.95 -6.62
CA THR A 60 2.31 -13.38 -6.85
C THR A 60 1.33 -14.27 -6.09
N GLN A 61 0.68 -13.74 -5.06
CA GLN A 61 -0.34 -14.41 -4.26
C GLN A 61 -1.27 -13.38 -3.64
N ALA A 62 -2.57 -13.69 -3.53
CA ALA A 62 -3.57 -12.78 -2.93
C ALA A 62 -3.77 -13.00 -1.43
N LYS A 63 -3.58 -14.23 -0.91
CA LYS A 63 -3.75 -14.58 0.52
C LYS A 63 -2.71 -15.64 0.96
N PRO A 64 -1.75 -15.29 1.85
CA PRO A 64 -1.39 -13.92 2.22
C PRO A 64 -1.04 -13.11 0.96
N LEU A 65 -1.20 -11.79 1.01
CA LEU A 65 -0.79 -10.95 -0.12
C LEU A 65 0.73 -11.04 -0.23
N SER A 66 1.23 -11.44 -1.40
CA SER A 66 2.67 -11.52 -1.70
C SER A 66 2.97 -10.69 -2.92
N LEU A 67 3.71 -9.60 -2.75
CA LEU A 67 4.17 -8.72 -3.81
C LEU A 67 5.66 -8.96 -4.07
N VAL A 68 6.04 -9.08 -5.33
CA VAL A 68 7.43 -9.11 -5.76
C VAL A 68 7.77 -7.79 -6.43
N VAL A 69 8.85 -7.16 -5.96
CA VAL A 69 9.48 -6.03 -6.63
C VAL A 69 10.49 -6.56 -7.63
N LYS A 70 10.36 -6.16 -8.88
CA LYS A 70 11.24 -6.54 -9.99
C LYS A 70 12.07 -5.34 -10.42
N MET A 71 13.32 -5.60 -10.75
CA MET A 71 14.23 -4.64 -11.38
C MET A 71 14.51 -5.13 -12.81
N GLN A 72 14.37 -4.26 -13.79
CA GLN A 72 14.62 -4.57 -15.19
C GLN A 72 15.55 -3.52 -15.79
N GLU A 73 16.66 -3.97 -16.37
CA GLU A 73 17.60 -3.13 -17.12
C GLU A 73 17.81 -3.73 -18.51
N GLY A 74 17.30 -3.03 -19.54
CA GLY A 74 17.25 -3.57 -20.90
C GLY A 74 16.44 -4.87 -20.98
N SER A 75 17.08 -5.95 -21.41
CA SER A 75 16.48 -7.29 -21.49
C SER A 75 16.65 -8.12 -20.21
N ASN A 76 17.41 -7.64 -19.23
CA ASN A 76 17.65 -8.37 -17.98
C ASN A 76 16.58 -7.99 -16.97
N SER A 77 15.94 -8.97 -16.35
CA SER A 77 14.98 -8.76 -15.27
C SER A 77 15.30 -9.70 -14.11
N GLU A 78 15.28 -9.15 -12.90
CA GLU A 78 15.48 -9.89 -11.66
C GLU A 78 14.42 -9.52 -10.62
N ASP A 79 14.02 -10.52 -9.83
CA ASP A 79 13.22 -10.29 -8.62
C ASP A 79 14.15 -9.74 -7.53
N ALA A 80 13.91 -8.51 -7.08
CA ALA A 80 14.76 -7.84 -6.09
C ALA A 80 14.31 -8.10 -4.66
N LEU A 81 13.01 -8.10 -4.40
CA LEU A 81 12.42 -8.19 -3.06
C LEU A 81 11.04 -8.87 -3.13
N ARG A 82 10.72 -9.67 -2.12
CA ARG A 82 9.34 -10.10 -1.84
C ARG A 82 8.85 -9.46 -0.54
N ALA A 83 7.69 -8.81 -0.59
CA ALA A 83 6.96 -8.34 0.56
C ALA A 83 5.70 -9.18 0.74
N THR A 84 5.42 -9.64 1.95
CA THR A 84 4.23 -10.41 2.28
C THR A 84 3.45 -9.69 3.37
N VAL A 85 2.12 -9.63 3.24
CA VAL A 85 1.20 -9.05 4.22
C VAL A 85 0.07 -10.04 4.47
N GLU A 86 -0.17 -10.34 5.74
CA GLU A 86 -1.20 -11.26 6.20
C GLU A 86 -1.99 -10.61 7.33
N THR A 87 -3.32 -10.57 7.22
CA THR A 87 -4.18 -10.12 8.32
C THR A 87 -4.18 -11.16 9.43
N SER A 88 -3.79 -10.74 10.65
CA SER A 88 -3.83 -11.58 11.85
C SER A 88 -5.08 -11.31 12.71
N ASP A 89 -5.47 -10.04 12.84
CA ASP A 89 -6.76 -9.57 13.37
C ASP A 89 -7.11 -8.26 12.63
N ASN A 90 -8.31 -7.73 12.83
CA ASN A 90 -8.88 -6.57 12.11
C ASN A 90 -7.92 -5.38 11.93
N CYS A 91 -7.07 -5.12 12.94
CA CYS A 91 -6.10 -4.03 12.95
C CYS A 91 -4.63 -4.51 13.05
N THR A 92 -4.40 -5.83 13.10
CA THR A 92 -3.07 -6.43 13.34
C THR A 92 -2.67 -7.29 12.16
N PHE A 93 -1.46 -7.07 11.66
CA PHE A 93 -0.94 -7.71 10.46
C PHE A 93 0.41 -8.35 10.73
N THR A 94 0.64 -9.51 10.13
CA THR A 94 1.98 -10.07 9.99
C THR A 94 2.53 -9.61 8.65
N VAL A 95 3.72 -9.00 8.67
CA VAL A 95 4.39 -8.56 7.45
C VAL A 95 5.78 -9.15 7.37
N ALA A 96 6.21 -9.50 6.17
CA ALA A 96 7.55 -10.04 5.93
C ALA A 96 8.20 -9.38 4.73
N MET A 97 9.52 -9.24 4.78
CA MET A 97 10.36 -8.80 3.68
C MET A 97 11.46 -9.84 3.46
N LYS A 98 11.66 -10.22 2.20
CA LYS A 98 12.69 -11.16 1.78
C LYS A 98 13.40 -10.63 0.54
N PRO A 99 14.63 -10.09 0.63
CA PRO A 99 15.48 -9.85 -0.54
C PRO A 99 15.63 -11.14 -1.37
N LEU A 100 15.51 -11.02 -2.70
CA LEU A 100 15.56 -12.14 -3.64
C LEU A 100 16.80 -12.09 -4.54
N ALA A 101 17.23 -10.90 -4.94
CA ALA A 101 18.49 -10.71 -5.64
C ALA A 101 19.66 -10.59 -4.65
N ILE A 102 20.82 -11.15 -5.02
CA ILE A 102 22.09 -10.96 -4.32
C ILE A 102 22.55 -9.53 -4.60
N ASN A 103 21.99 -8.54 -3.92
CA ASN A 103 22.53 -7.20 -3.99
C ASN A 103 22.47 -6.56 -2.61
N GLU A 104 23.65 -6.42 -2.02
CA GLU A 104 23.96 -5.49 -0.92
C GLU A 104 23.41 -4.07 -1.18
N ARG A 105 23.06 -3.75 -2.45
CA ARG A 105 22.51 -2.47 -2.90
C ARG A 105 21.25 -2.01 -2.17
N VAL A 106 20.40 -2.91 -1.67
CA VAL A 106 19.13 -2.51 -1.01
C VAL A 106 19.28 -2.41 0.52
N GLY A 107 20.33 -3.01 1.08
CA GLY A 107 20.59 -3.07 2.52
C GLY A 107 19.46 -3.70 3.35
N LEU A 108 18.52 -4.41 2.70
CA LEU A 108 17.41 -5.09 3.35
C LEU A 108 17.83 -6.50 3.73
N LYS A 109 17.32 -6.98 4.85
CA LYS A 109 17.53 -8.32 5.36
C LYS A 109 16.19 -9.02 5.49
N ASP A 110 16.20 -10.35 5.47
CA ASP A 110 15.01 -11.14 5.76
C ASP A 110 14.50 -10.72 7.15
N ALA A 111 13.24 -10.27 7.20
CA ALA A 111 12.64 -9.82 8.44
C ALA A 111 11.13 -10.00 8.40
N LYS A 112 10.55 -10.28 9.57
CA LYS A 112 9.12 -10.51 9.79
C LYS A 112 8.69 -9.78 11.04
N PHE A 113 7.57 -9.08 10.94
CA PHE A 113 7.04 -8.21 12.00
C PHE A 113 5.55 -8.47 12.21
N SER A 114 5.11 -8.34 13.45
CA SER A 114 3.72 -8.09 13.78
C SER A 114 3.52 -6.59 13.90
N VAL A 115 2.49 -6.06 13.24
CA VAL A 115 2.18 -4.64 13.19
C VAL A 115 0.73 -4.43 13.60
N ASP A 116 0.51 -3.79 14.73
CA ASP A 116 -0.80 -3.35 15.21
C ASP A 116 -0.99 -1.86 14.89
N LEU A 117 -1.97 -1.58 14.04
CA LEU A 117 -2.31 -0.24 13.53
C LEU A 117 -3.54 0.36 14.24
N THR A 118 -4.02 -0.25 15.33
CA THR A 118 -5.22 0.17 16.06
C THR A 118 -5.15 1.64 16.47
N ASN A 119 -4.02 2.07 17.02
CA ASN A 119 -3.84 3.43 17.54
C ASN A 119 -3.15 4.38 16.56
N VAL A 120 -2.94 3.97 15.31
CA VAL A 120 -2.36 4.87 14.30
C VAL A 120 -3.32 6.02 14.02
N THR A 121 -2.88 7.26 14.19
CA THR A 121 -3.72 8.45 13.96
C THR A 121 -3.30 9.26 12.74
N ALA A 122 -2.04 9.13 12.32
CA ALA A 122 -1.49 9.83 11.18
C ALA A 122 -0.46 8.93 10.47
N VAL A 123 -0.15 9.31 9.24
CA VAL A 123 1.02 8.83 8.52
C VAL A 123 1.83 10.04 8.11
N GLU A 124 3.13 10.03 8.36
CA GLU A 124 4.06 11.07 7.91
C GLU A 124 5.03 10.44 6.92
N VAL A 125 5.02 10.92 5.69
CA VAL A 125 5.99 10.54 4.67
C VAL A 125 7.05 11.63 4.61
N GLY A 126 8.29 11.28 4.94
CA GLY A 126 9.47 12.12 4.77
C GLY A 126 10.23 11.78 3.49
N ARG A 127 11.34 12.49 3.24
CA ARG A 127 12.26 12.13 2.15
C ARG A 127 12.96 10.80 2.44
N GLY A 128 13.16 9.98 1.41
CA GLY A 128 13.83 8.68 1.52
C GLY A 128 12.99 7.64 2.28
N LYS A 129 13.65 6.76 3.06
CA LYS A 129 13.00 5.71 3.86
C LYS A 129 12.34 6.23 5.15
N ASN A 130 12.17 7.55 5.30
CA ASN A 130 11.64 8.14 6.52
C ASN A 130 10.12 8.14 6.48
N MET A 131 9.49 7.14 7.10
CA MET A 131 8.05 7.18 7.37
C MET A 131 7.80 7.15 8.87
N LYS A 132 6.71 7.78 9.31
CA LYS A 132 6.17 7.57 10.65
C LYS A 132 4.70 7.17 10.61
N LEU A 133 4.34 6.29 11.52
CA LEU A 133 2.99 5.87 11.85
C LEU A 133 2.80 6.05 13.37
N PRO A 134 2.60 7.28 13.87
CA PRO A 134 2.43 7.53 15.30
C PRO A 134 1.30 6.67 15.86
N GLY A 135 1.58 5.89 16.91
CA GLY A 135 0.63 4.98 17.55
C GLY A 135 0.64 3.54 16.99
N ALA A 136 1.41 3.24 15.95
CA ALA A 136 1.66 1.86 15.54
C ALA A 136 2.45 1.11 16.62
N LYS A 137 2.11 -0.15 16.87
CA LYS A 137 2.94 -1.06 17.66
C LYS A 137 3.56 -2.08 16.72
N ILE A 138 4.88 -2.13 16.69
CA ILE A 138 5.64 -2.97 15.76
C ILE A 138 6.52 -3.89 16.58
N MET A 139 6.35 -5.20 16.39
CA MET A 139 7.11 -6.22 17.08
C MET A 139 7.84 -7.06 16.05
N CYS A 140 9.17 -7.13 16.17
CA CYS A 140 9.96 -8.07 15.38
C CYS A 140 9.63 -9.50 15.81
N LEU A 141 9.28 -10.35 14.84
CA LEU A 141 9.02 -11.77 15.07
C LEU A 141 10.25 -12.59 14.71
N GLU A 142 10.84 -12.31 13.56
CA GLU A 142 12.00 -13.03 13.01
C GLU A 142 12.84 -12.03 12.21
N ALA A 143 14.18 -12.11 12.30
CA ALA A 143 15.08 -11.37 11.43
C ALA A 143 16.36 -12.18 11.19
N ALA A 144 17.01 -11.96 10.04
CA ALA A 144 18.28 -12.62 9.73
C ALA A 144 19.41 -12.24 10.70
N GLU A 145 19.31 -11.07 11.35
CA GLU A 145 20.29 -10.56 12.31
C GLU A 145 19.56 -9.93 13.51
N ASP A 146 19.96 -10.28 14.74
CA ASP A 146 19.30 -9.79 15.97
C ASP A 146 19.34 -8.26 16.11
N VAL A 147 20.39 -7.63 15.57
CA VAL A 147 20.54 -6.16 15.56
C VAL A 147 19.39 -5.46 14.83
N TRP A 148 18.79 -6.13 13.85
CA TRP A 148 17.68 -5.59 13.07
C TRP A 148 16.39 -5.52 13.87
N CYS A 149 16.10 -6.57 14.65
CA CYS A 149 14.96 -6.54 15.57
C CYS A 149 15.11 -5.44 16.62
N LYS A 150 16.33 -5.24 17.14
CA LYS A 150 16.61 -4.16 18.08
C LYS A 150 16.39 -2.78 17.46
N ALA A 151 16.94 -2.53 16.26
CA ALA A 151 16.78 -1.27 15.55
C ALA A 151 15.31 -0.94 15.27
N VAL A 152 14.54 -1.90 14.76
CA VAL A 152 13.10 -1.69 14.49
C VAL A 152 12.32 -1.49 15.79
N SER A 153 12.67 -2.20 16.86
CA SER A 153 12.05 -1.98 18.18
C SER A 153 12.27 -0.55 18.68
N GLU A 154 13.48 -0.01 18.54
CA GLU A 154 13.79 1.39 18.91
C GLU A 154 13.08 2.39 18.00
N GLU A 155 13.01 2.14 16.69
CA GLU A 155 12.26 2.99 15.76
C GLU A 155 10.76 3.01 16.10
N SER A 156 10.19 1.86 16.47
CA SER A 156 8.77 1.69 16.78
C SER A 156 8.30 2.54 17.97
N THR A 157 9.16 2.82 18.96
CA THR A 157 8.79 3.68 20.10
C THR A 157 8.51 5.12 19.69
N THR A 158 9.05 5.54 18.54
CA THR A 158 8.83 6.87 17.96
C THR A 158 7.80 6.84 16.81
N GLY A 159 7.21 5.68 16.54
CA GLY A 159 6.36 5.42 15.38
C GLY A 159 7.12 5.43 14.05
N ARG A 160 8.46 5.47 14.06
CA ARG A 160 9.27 5.47 12.83
C ARG A 160 9.24 4.08 12.18
N TRP A 161 9.20 4.07 10.86
CA TRP A 161 9.26 2.87 10.04
C TRP A 161 10.22 3.07 8.87
N GLY A 162 11.41 2.51 9.00
CA GLY A 162 12.49 2.62 8.01
C GLY A 162 12.40 1.66 6.82
N LEU A 163 11.36 0.82 6.72
CA LEU A 163 11.30 -0.29 5.75
C LEU A 163 10.49 0.01 4.50
N ARG A 164 10.17 1.29 4.26
CA ARG A 164 9.44 1.71 3.08
C ARG A 164 10.29 1.49 1.82
N VAL A 165 9.67 0.93 0.76
CA VAL A 165 10.33 0.56 -0.51
C VAL A 165 9.84 1.43 -1.67
N GLY A 166 8.53 1.65 -1.75
CA GLY A 166 7.86 2.51 -2.74
C GLY A 166 7.22 3.76 -2.11
N PRO A 167 6.31 4.44 -2.82
CA PRO A 167 5.78 4.07 -4.13
C PRO A 167 6.79 4.27 -5.26
N PHE A 168 6.60 3.47 -6.30
CA PHE A 168 7.29 3.59 -7.57
C PHE A 168 6.45 4.48 -8.48
N GLU A 169 6.69 5.80 -8.42
CA GLU A 169 5.98 6.77 -9.25
C GLU A 169 6.87 7.21 -10.42
N LYS A 170 6.29 7.36 -11.62
CA LYS A 170 6.99 7.90 -12.81
C LYS A 170 7.76 9.15 -12.43
N GLU A 171 9.02 9.23 -12.85
CA GLU A 171 9.89 10.37 -12.56
C GLU A 171 9.21 11.69 -12.91
N ASN A 172 8.69 12.33 -11.87
CA ASN A 172 8.82 13.76 -11.73
C ASN A 172 9.79 13.95 -10.56
N PRO A 173 10.94 14.61 -10.73
CA PRO A 173 11.78 15.03 -9.59
C PRO A 173 11.00 15.91 -8.60
N GLU A 174 9.83 16.39 -9.00
CA GLU A 174 8.82 17.04 -8.18
C GLU A 174 7.58 16.17 -7.90
N THR A 175 7.62 14.83 -7.91
CA THR A 175 6.58 14.06 -7.20
C THR A 175 6.74 14.44 -5.74
N PRO A 176 6.00 15.45 -5.25
CA PRO A 176 6.39 16.08 -4.02
C PRO A 176 6.07 15.02 -2.97
N VAL A 177 6.88 14.95 -1.93
CA VAL A 177 6.53 14.23 -0.69
C VAL A 177 5.04 14.42 -0.34
N LYS A 178 4.48 15.59 -0.68
CA LYS A 178 3.05 15.92 -0.66
C LYS A 178 2.10 14.93 -1.37
N SER A 179 2.36 14.51 -2.61
CA SER A 179 1.48 13.58 -3.35
C SER A 179 1.47 12.18 -2.72
N ILE A 180 2.64 11.69 -2.34
CA ILE A 180 2.80 10.42 -1.61
C ILE A 180 2.14 10.53 -0.23
N GLN A 181 2.30 11.66 0.45
CA GLN A 181 1.64 11.97 1.72
C GLN A 181 0.12 12.01 1.58
N GLU A 182 -0.42 12.61 0.53
CA GLU A 182 -1.86 12.68 0.25
C GLU A 182 -2.43 11.27 0.02
N LYS A 183 -1.77 10.46 -0.80
CA LYS A 183 -2.19 9.08 -1.03
C LYS A 183 -2.03 8.21 0.23
N ALA A 184 -1.00 8.42 1.05
CA ALA A 184 -0.88 7.78 2.36
C ALA A 184 -2.00 8.18 3.32
N ASN A 185 -2.40 9.45 3.33
CA ASN A 185 -3.53 9.93 4.12
C ASN A 185 -4.85 9.30 3.65
N GLN A 186 -5.06 9.16 2.34
CA GLN A 186 -6.21 8.46 1.77
C GLN A 186 -6.21 6.97 2.16
N ALA A 187 -5.06 6.30 2.12
CA ALA A 187 -4.92 4.91 2.55
C ALA A 187 -5.27 4.74 4.03
N LEU A 188 -4.76 5.62 4.90
CA LEU A 188 -5.06 5.58 6.34
C LEU A 188 -6.54 5.87 6.61
N SER A 189 -7.12 6.83 5.90
CA SER A 189 -8.53 7.18 6.05
C SER A 189 -9.44 6.02 5.64
N TYR A 190 -9.14 5.39 4.49
CA TYR A 190 -9.83 4.18 4.04
C TYR A 190 -9.66 3.04 5.04
N PHE A 191 -8.44 2.81 5.52
CA PHE A 191 -8.11 1.77 6.50
C PHE A 191 -8.94 1.91 7.78
N LYS A 192 -9.05 3.12 8.33
CA LYS A 192 -9.84 3.36 9.54
C LYS A 192 -11.34 3.23 9.31
N ALA A 193 -11.83 3.67 8.15
CA ALA A 193 -13.26 3.63 7.83
C ALA A 193 -13.76 2.21 7.54
N ASN A 194 -12.94 1.39 6.86
CA ASN A 194 -13.42 0.15 6.25
C ASN A 194 -12.82 -1.12 6.84
N ILE A 195 -11.59 -1.05 7.36
CA ILE A 195 -10.82 -2.22 7.80
C ILE A 195 -10.74 -2.20 9.34
N CYS A 196 -9.88 -1.35 9.91
CA CYS A 196 -9.64 -1.27 11.33
C CYS A 196 -10.70 -0.40 12.04
N LYS A 197 -11.92 -0.93 12.10
CA LYS A 197 -13.03 -0.30 12.83
C LYS A 197 -12.82 -0.45 14.35
N PRO A 198 -13.11 0.60 15.15
CA PRO A 198 -13.21 0.45 16.59
C PRO A 198 -14.19 -0.68 16.91
N LYS A 199 -13.80 -1.62 17.78
CA LYS A 199 -14.74 -2.60 18.32
C LYS A 199 -15.76 -1.81 19.16
N VAL A 200 -17.00 -1.71 18.65
CA VAL A 200 -18.15 -1.11 19.36
C VAL A 200 -18.58 -2.05 20.48
#